data_AF-A0A8J4SP06-F1
#
_entry.id   AF-A0A8J4SP06-F1
#
_cell.length_a   1.000
_cell.length_b   1.000
_cell.length_c   1.000
_cell.angle_alpha   90.00
_cell.angle_beta   90.00
_cell.angle_gamma   90.00
#
_symmetry.space_group_name_H-M   'P 1'
#
loop_
_entity.id
_entity.type
_entity.pdbx_description
1 polymer ?
#
loop_
_entity_poly.entity_id
_entity_poly.type
_entity_poly.pdbx_seq_one_letter_code
_entity_poly.pdbx_strand_id
1 'polypeptide(L)'
;MTPIAWYPYRKHYLLLHPPANWSFQIDGLVERAQVWNWEQFVKLAPGVKPEAQSVKFYSGDGVYTDAITMDQAQMDDIMVAVMHDGKPIPADLGGPVRLVIPQMYAYKSVKWLNRIELIDSDHIGYWEERGYDKDAWLTGASQARS
;
A
#
# COMPACT_ATOMS: atom_id res chain seq x y z
N MET A 1 -8.04 0.34 23.87
CA MET A 1 -8.53 1.22 22.77
C MET A 1 -8.77 0.30 21.59
N THR A 2 -10.02 0.14 21.14
CA THR A 2 -10.35 -0.86 20.11
C THR A 2 -9.84 -0.34 18.75
N PRO A 3 -8.90 -1.03 18.08
CA PRO A 3 -8.48 -0.64 16.74
C PRO A 3 -9.70 -0.72 15.81
N ILE A 4 -9.88 0.29 14.96
CA ILE A 4 -10.99 0.30 14.00
C ILE A 4 -10.72 -0.77 12.95
N ALA A 5 -11.38 -1.92 13.10
CA ALA A 5 -11.53 -2.91 12.04
C ALA A 5 -12.55 -2.38 11.03
N TRP A 6 -12.14 -2.18 9.79
CA TRP A 6 -13.05 -1.86 8.70
C TRP A 6 -13.49 -3.16 8.04
N TYR A 7 -14.77 -3.54 8.18
CA TYR A 7 -15.40 -4.57 7.34
C TYR A 7 -16.85 -4.17 7.04
N PRO A 8 -17.35 -4.27 5.78
CA PRO A 8 -16.74 -4.84 4.57
C PRO A 8 -16.57 -3.78 3.45
N TYR A 9 -15.34 -3.30 3.23
CA TYR A 9 -14.99 -2.50 2.03
C TYR A 9 -14.59 -3.36 0.83
N ARG A 10 -14.92 -4.66 0.83
CA ARG A 10 -14.66 -5.61 -0.27
C ARG A 10 -15.37 -5.26 -1.60
N LYS A 11 -16.21 -4.22 -1.68
CA LYS A 11 -17.09 -3.97 -2.85
C LYS A 11 -16.96 -2.61 -3.55
N HIS A 12 -16.24 -1.64 -3.00
CA HIS A 12 -16.26 -0.24 -3.50
C HIS A 12 -14.88 0.32 -3.88
N TYR A 13 -13.81 -0.40 -3.52
CA TYR A 13 -12.58 -0.33 -4.29
C TYR A 13 -12.75 -1.36 -5.40
N LEU A 14 -12.68 -0.92 -6.66
CA LEU A 14 -12.63 -1.85 -7.78
C LEU A 14 -11.46 -2.81 -7.52
N LEU A 15 -11.83 -4.04 -7.15
CA LEU A 15 -10.94 -5.15 -6.84
C LEU A 15 -10.02 -5.39 -8.00
N LEU A 16 -8.74 -5.55 -7.73
CA LEU A 16 -8.02 -6.72 -8.18
C LEU A 16 -7.08 -7.10 -7.03
N HIS A 17 -6.79 -8.40 -6.85
CA HIS A 17 -5.46 -8.81 -6.39
C HIS A 17 -4.38 -8.22 -7.40
N PRO A 18 -3.12 -8.67 -7.60
CA PRO A 18 -2.64 -8.67 -8.97
C PRO A 18 -2.91 -10.07 -9.52
N PRO A 19 -4.10 -10.29 -10.12
CA PRO A 19 -4.22 -11.30 -11.16
C PRO A 19 -3.30 -10.89 -12.32
N ALA A 20 -3.10 -11.76 -13.30
CA ALA A 20 -2.21 -11.60 -14.47
C ALA A 20 -2.42 -10.32 -15.34
N ASN A 21 -3.26 -9.40 -14.91
CA ASN A 21 -3.80 -8.23 -15.60
C ASN A 21 -3.76 -6.93 -14.75
N TRP A 22 -2.97 -6.85 -13.68
CA TRP A 22 -2.72 -5.57 -12.98
C TRP A 22 -1.91 -4.61 -13.85
N SER A 23 -2.28 -3.32 -13.83
CA SER A 23 -1.48 -2.26 -14.42
C SER A 23 -1.66 -0.88 -13.78
N PHE A 24 -0.57 -0.13 -13.63
CA PHE A 24 -0.46 1.27 -13.26
C PHE A 24 -0.42 2.14 -14.52
N GLN A 25 -1.28 3.15 -14.66
CA GLN A 25 -1.38 3.97 -15.87
C GLN A 25 -1.14 5.46 -15.58
N ILE A 26 -0.44 6.14 -16.49
CA ILE A 26 -0.38 7.60 -16.57
C ILE A 26 -0.88 8.02 -17.97
N ASP A 27 -1.95 8.81 -18.02
CA ASP A 27 -2.59 9.31 -19.24
C ASP A 27 -3.05 10.79 -19.11
N GLY A 28 -3.83 11.31 -20.06
CA GLY A 28 -4.25 12.71 -20.10
C GLY A 28 -3.33 13.60 -20.93
N LEU A 29 -2.83 14.71 -20.37
CA LEU A 29 -1.90 15.64 -21.04
C LEU A 29 -0.45 15.13 -21.01
N VAL A 30 -0.21 13.97 -21.59
CA VAL A 30 1.12 13.35 -21.73
C VAL A 30 1.39 13.01 -23.19
N GLU A 31 2.65 13.07 -23.64
CA GLU A 31 3.00 12.76 -25.05
C GLU A 31 2.62 11.33 -25.46
N ARG A 32 2.63 10.39 -24.50
CA ARG A 32 2.17 9.02 -24.70
C ARG A 32 1.68 8.43 -23.40
N ALA A 33 0.45 7.93 -23.38
CA ALA A 33 -0.07 7.17 -22.25
C ALA A 33 0.78 5.92 -22.03
N GLN A 34 1.07 5.61 -20.76
CA GLN A 34 1.89 4.46 -20.37
C GLN A 34 1.17 3.64 -19.33
N VAL A 35 1.39 2.34 -19.38
CA VAL A 35 0.72 1.33 -18.55
C VAL A 35 1.79 0.31 -18.13
N TRP A 36 1.96 0.09 -16.83
CA TRP A 36 2.97 -0.79 -16.26
C TRP A 36 2.33 -1.86 -15.37
N ASN A 37 2.62 -3.14 -15.58
CA ASN A 37 2.27 -4.20 -14.63
C ASN A 37 3.21 -4.21 -13.40
N TRP A 38 2.96 -5.05 -12.38
CA TRP A 38 3.71 -5.00 -11.12
C TRP A 38 5.19 -5.30 -11.35
N GLU A 39 5.49 -6.28 -12.19
CA GLU A 39 6.84 -6.60 -12.61
C GLU A 39 7.52 -5.42 -13.33
N GLN A 40 6.81 -4.73 -14.22
CA GLN A 40 7.30 -3.55 -14.95
C GLN A 40 7.47 -2.35 -14.03
N PHE A 41 6.58 -2.17 -13.05
CA PHE A 41 6.65 -1.12 -12.03
C PHE A 41 7.84 -1.35 -11.09
N VAL A 42 8.06 -2.58 -10.64
CA VAL A 42 9.25 -2.97 -9.86
C VAL A 42 10.52 -2.84 -10.70
N LYS A 43 10.47 -3.09 -12.02
CA LYS A 43 11.59 -2.80 -12.96
C LYS A 43 11.83 -1.30 -13.21
N LEU A 44 10.90 -0.41 -12.85
CA LEU A 44 11.19 1.03 -12.79
C LEU A 44 12.09 1.35 -11.59
N ALA A 45 12.02 0.54 -10.53
CA ALA A 45 13.05 0.57 -9.50
C ALA A 45 14.33 -0.06 -10.08
N PRO A 46 15.53 0.47 -9.75
CA PRO A 46 16.80 0.01 -10.31
C PRO A 46 17.24 -1.41 -9.85
N GLY A 47 16.30 -2.26 -9.44
CA GLY A 47 16.52 -3.54 -8.77
C GLY A 47 16.39 -3.43 -7.25
N VAL A 48 15.78 -4.44 -6.63
CA VAL A 48 15.74 -4.59 -5.17
C VAL A 48 17.07 -5.20 -4.72
N LYS A 49 17.72 -4.56 -3.74
CA LYS A 49 18.92 -5.10 -3.13
C LYS A 49 18.58 -6.30 -2.23
N PRO A 50 19.40 -7.37 -2.21
CA PRO A 50 19.13 -8.55 -1.39
C PRO A 50 19.11 -8.26 0.11
N GLU A 51 19.72 -7.15 0.55
CA GLU A 51 19.71 -6.71 1.94
C GLU A 51 18.40 -6.01 2.36
N ALA A 52 17.47 -5.73 1.44
CA ALA A 52 16.19 -5.12 1.77
C ALA A 52 15.35 -6.06 2.66
N GLN A 53 14.92 -5.57 3.82
CA GLN A 53 14.14 -6.31 4.81
C GLN A 53 12.71 -5.78 4.95
N SER A 54 12.51 -4.47 4.75
CA SER A 54 11.21 -3.82 4.90
C SER A 54 10.95 -2.79 3.80
N VAL A 55 9.66 -2.55 3.55
CA VAL A 55 9.15 -1.47 2.71
C VAL A 55 8.56 -0.40 3.60
N LYS A 56 9.16 0.79 3.61
CA LYS A 56 8.71 1.95 4.36
C LYS A 56 7.94 2.91 3.46
N PHE A 57 6.84 3.41 3.99
CA PHE A 57 5.90 4.31 3.33
C PHE A 57 5.86 5.66 4.03
N TYR A 58 5.76 6.73 3.24
CA TYR A 58 5.71 8.10 3.72
C TYR A 58 4.42 8.77 3.28
N SER A 59 3.75 9.42 4.23
CA SER A 59 2.62 10.31 3.98
C SER A 59 3.10 11.68 3.51
N GLY A 60 2.31 12.31 2.65
CA GLY A 60 2.47 13.68 2.19
C GLY A 60 2.27 14.74 3.28
N ASP A 61 1.77 14.36 4.47
CA ASP A 61 1.72 15.25 5.64
C ASP A 61 3.11 15.51 6.27
N GLY A 62 4.14 14.74 5.89
CA GLY A 62 5.51 14.89 6.37
C GLY A 62 5.77 14.34 7.78
N VAL A 63 4.77 13.73 8.43
CA VAL A 63 4.87 13.20 9.80
C VAL A 63 4.61 11.70 9.84
N TYR A 64 3.62 11.23 9.09
CA TYR A 64 3.18 9.85 9.16
C TYR A 64 4.07 8.93 8.31
N THR A 65 4.60 7.89 8.95
CA THR A 65 5.29 6.78 8.28
C THR A 65 4.82 5.45 8.84
N ASP A 66 4.87 4.44 7.98
CA ASP A 66 4.57 3.05 8.33
C ASP A 66 5.48 2.12 7.52
N ALA A 67 5.58 0.86 7.93
CA ALA A 67 6.33 -0.14 7.20
C ALA A 67 5.70 -1.52 7.30
N ILE A 68 6.00 -2.34 6.28
CA ILE A 68 5.72 -3.77 6.24
C ILE A 68 7.00 -4.51 5.85
N THR A 69 7.11 -5.78 6.23
CA THR A 69 8.25 -6.61 5.82
C THR A 69 8.24 -6.88 4.32
N MET A 70 9.39 -7.24 3.75
CA MET A 70 9.46 -7.66 2.34
C MET A 70 8.55 -8.86 2.04
N ASP A 71 8.37 -9.77 3.01
CA ASP A 71 7.43 -10.89 2.91
C ASP A 71 5.97 -10.40 2.86
N GLN A 72 5.58 -9.46 3.73
CA GLN A 72 4.25 -8.85 3.71
C GLN A 72 4.01 -8.07 2.42
N ALA A 73 5.04 -7.40 1.89
CA ALA A 73 4.95 -6.68 0.62
C ALA A 73 4.73 -7.60 -0.60
N GLN A 74 4.92 -8.92 -0.47
CA GLN A 74 4.55 -9.89 -1.51
C GLN A 74 3.07 -10.26 -1.49
N MET A 75 2.27 -9.75 -0.54
CA MET A 75 0.84 -10.00 -0.53
C MET A 75 0.18 -9.48 -1.80
N ASP A 76 -0.70 -10.30 -2.34
CA ASP A 76 -1.35 -10.10 -3.62
C ASP A 76 -2.58 -9.18 -3.52
N ASP A 77 -2.87 -8.54 -2.40
CA ASP A 77 -4.00 -7.62 -2.29
C ASP A 77 -3.59 -6.21 -1.82
N ILE A 78 -2.29 -5.95 -1.71
CA ILE A 78 -1.75 -4.60 -1.44
C ILE A 78 -1.86 -3.73 -2.70
N MET A 79 -2.32 -2.49 -2.52
CA MET A 79 -2.52 -1.56 -3.63
C MET A 79 -2.00 -0.16 -3.32
N VAL A 80 -1.44 0.48 -4.34
CA VAL A 80 -1.31 1.95 -4.42
C VAL A 80 -2.47 2.45 -5.27
N ALA A 81 -3.48 3.03 -4.62
CA ALA A 81 -4.73 3.43 -5.25
C ALA A 81 -4.78 4.94 -5.52
N VAL A 82 -5.32 5.32 -6.68
CA VAL A 82 -5.62 6.72 -7.06
C VAL A 82 -7.11 6.96 -7.35
N MET A 83 -7.90 5.87 -7.43
CA MET A 83 -9.34 5.90 -7.67
C MET A 83 -10.11 5.14 -6.57
N HIS A 84 -11.33 5.57 -6.30
CA HIS A 84 -12.33 4.92 -5.45
C HIS A 84 -13.71 5.05 -6.15
N ASP A 85 -14.42 3.93 -6.34
CA ASP A 85 -15.68 3.89 -7.09
C ASP A 85 -15.64 4.61 -8.46
N GLY A 86 -14.55 4.42 -9.22
CA GLY A 86 -14.38 5.03 -10.55
C GLY A 86 -14.16 6.54 -10.54
N LYS A 87 -13.92 7.16 -9.38
CA LYS A 87 -13.60 8.60 -9.24
C LYS A 87 -12.25 8.78 -8.54
N PRO A 88 -11.55 9.91 -8.74
CA PRO A 88 -10.35 10.22 -7.96
C PRO A 88 -10.63 10.13 -6.45
N ILE A 89 -9.69 9.57 -5.68
CA ILE A 89 -9.86 9.46 -4.23
C ILE A 89 -9.95 10.87 -3.63
N PRO A 90 -11.01 11.21 -2.88
CA PRO A 90 -11.09 12.47 -2.14
C PRO A 90 -9.92 12.64 -1.17
N ALA A 91 -9.49 13.88 -0.93
CA ALA A 91 -8.38 14.17 -0.02
C ALA A 91 -8.57 13.58 1.38
N ASP A 92 -9.79 13.64 1.94
CA ASP A 92 -10.10 13.09 3.27
C ASP A 92 -9.99 11.56 3.33
N LEU A 93 -10.20 10.89 2.20
CA LEU A 93 -9.99 9.45 2.05
C LEU A 93 -8.53 9.10 1.74
N GLY A 94 -7.64 10.10 1.65
CA GLY A 94 -6.20 9.92 1.46
C GLY A 94 -5.72 10.07 0.02
N GLY A 95 -6.53 10.64 -0.88
CA GLY A 95 -6.08 10.97 -2.24
C GLY A 95 -5.10 12.15 -2.26
N PRO A 96 -4.29 12.33 -3.31
CA PRO A 96 -4.44 11.71 -4.63
C PRO A 96 -3.93 10.27 -4.73
N VAL A 97 -3.11 9.82 -3.77
CA VAL A 97 -2.51 8.48 -3.75
C VAL A 97 -2.64 7.89 -2.36
N ARG A 98 -3.18 6.68 -2.25
CA ARG A 98 -3.39 5.97 -0.98
C ARG A 98 -2.79 4.56 -1.05
N LEU A 99 -2.06 4.16 -0.02
CA LEU A 99 -1.74 2.75 0.22
C LEU A 99 -2.94 2.04 0.84
N VAL A 100 -3.26 0.86 0.33
CA VAL A 100 -4.33 -0.01 0.86
C VAL A 100 -3.74 -1.39 1.13
N ILE A 101 -3.86 -1.86 2.38
CA ILE A 101 -3.46 -3.21 2.81
C ILE A 101 -4.68 -3.89 3.42
N PRO A 102 -5.47 -4.65 2.64
CA PRO A 102 -6.78 -5.14 3.05
C PRO A 102 -6.75 -6.10 4.25
N GLN A 103 -5.66 -6.85 4.42
CA GLN A 103 -5.52 -7.86 5.48
C GLN A 103 -5.09 -7.27 6.83
N MET A 104 -4.76 -5.98 6.88
CA MET A 104 -4.26 -5.30 8.08
C MET A 104 -5.21 -4.19 8.55
N TYR A 105 -5.11 -3.79 9.80
CA TYR A 105 -5.81 -2.63 10.33
C TYR A 105 -5.45 -1.37 9.53
N ALA A 106 -6.44 -0.50 9.33
CA ALA A 106 -6.35 0.61 8.39
C ALA A 106 -5.26 1.64 8.70
N TYR A 107 -4.67 1.62 9.90
CA TYR A 107 -3.50 2.47 10.16
C TYR A 107 -2.32 2.09 9.27
N LYS A 108 -2.13 0.82 8.92
CA LYS A 108 -1.11 0.40 7.94
C LYS A 108 -1.33 0.96 6.53
N SER A 109 -2.57 1.36 6.21
CA SER A 109 -2.96 1.93 4.91
C SER A 109 -2.71 3.44 4.86
N VAL A 110 -1.47 3.82 4.52
CA VAL A 110 -0.98 5.21 4.47
C VAL A 110 -1.81 6.11 3.55
N LYS A 111 -2.31 7.22 4.10
CA LYS A 111 -2.96 8.30 3.34
C LYS A 111 -1.90 9.17 2.65
N TRP A 112 -2.27 9.81 1.54
CA TRP A 112 -1.42 10.82 0.89
C TRP A 112 -0.02 10.28 0.55
N LEU A 113 0.08 9.00 0.16
CA LEU A 113 1.35 8.32 -0.08
C LEU A 113 2.19 9.09 -1.11
N ASN A 114 3.39 9.51 -0.73
CA ASN A 114 4.27 10.28 -1.62
C ASN A 114 5.65 9.63 -1.86
N ARG A 115 6.07 8.69 -1.01
CA ARG A 115 7.36 7.99 -1.13
C ARG A 115 7.28 6.58 -0.57
N ILE A 116 7.99 5.68 -1.26
CA ILE A 116 8.25 4.30 -0.85
C ILE A 116 9.78 4.14 -0.77
N GLU A 117 10.27 3.51 0.29
CA GLU A 117 11.69 3.26 0.52
C GLU A 117 11.92 1.82 0.97
N LEU A 118 12.86 1.14 0.33
CA LEU A 118 13.32 -0.17 0.78
C LEU A 118 14.47 0.03 1.76
N ILE A 119 14.34 -0.57 2.95
CA ILE A 119 15.31 -0.44 4.04
C ILE A 119 15.81 -1.82 4.47
N ASP A 120 17.02 -1.87 5.02
CA ASP A 120 17.70 -3.07 5.51
C ASP A 120 17.44 -3.34 7.00
N SER A 121 16.50 -2.61 7.59
CA SER A 121 16.18 -2.69 9.00
C SER A 121 14.68 -2.80 9.21
N ASP A 122 14.33 -3.03 10.47
CA ASP A 122 12.98 -2.79 10.93
C ASP A 122 12.68 -1.28 11.02
N HIS A 123 11.40 -0.90 10.98
CA HIS A 123 10.94 0.48 11.19
C HIS A 123 9.76 0.48 12.17
N ILE A 124 9.78 1.44 13.09
CA ILE A 124 8.68 1.67 14.03
C ILE A 124 7.83 2.83 13.48
N GLY A 125 6.61 2.51 13.05
CA GLY A 125 5.65 3.45 12.50
C GLY A 125 4.94 4.30 13.55
N TYR A 126 4.20 5.31 13.09
CA TYR A 126 3.53 6.29 13.97
C TYR A 126 2.61 5.64 15.02
N TRP A 127 1.82 4.63 14.65
CA TRP A 127 0.93 3.95 15.61
C TRP A 127 1.64 2.91 16.46
N GLU A 128 2.72 2.31 15.96
CA GLU A 128 3.54 1.35 16.71
C GLU A 128 4.26 2.03 17.89
N GLU A 129 4.76 3.26 17.69
CA GLU A 129 5.25 4.11 18.78
C GLU A 129 4.20 4.35 19.88
N ARG A 130 2.91 4.22 19.54
CA ARG A 130 1.76 4.42 20.44
C ARG A 130 1.20 3.10 20.97
N GLY A 131 1.94 1.99 20.81
CA GLY A 131 1.61 0.68 21.36
C GLY A 131 0.64 -0.15 20.52
N TYR A 132 0.44 0.21 19.24
CA TYR A 132 -0.34 -0.62 18.32
C TYR A 132 0.50 -1.79 17.79
N ASP A 133 -0.19 -2.84 17.35
CA ASP A 133 0.43 -4.03 16.78
C ASP A 133 1.22 -3.68 15.51
N LYS A 134 2.42 -4.25 15.42
CA LYS A 134 3.33 -4.05 14.30
C LYS A 134 2.84 -4.75 13.05
N ASP A 135 2.34 -5.97 13.17
CA ASP A 135 1.87 -6.71 12.00
C ASP A 135 0.41 -6.39 11.67
N ALA A 136 -0.33 -5.92 12.67
CA ALA A 136 -1.64 -5.31 12.52
C ALA A 136 -2.67 -6.18 11.77
N TRP A 137 -2.56 -7.51 11.84
CA TRP A 137 -3.47 -8.41 11.12
C TRP A 137 -4.92 -8.26 11.58
N LEU A 138 -5.85 -8.24 10.62
CA LEU A 138 -7.27 -8.36 10.91
C LEU A 138 -7.58 -9.78 11.40
N THR A 139 -8.57 -9.91 12.29
CA THR A 139 -9.05 -11.23 12.72
C THR A 139 -9.60 -11.99 11.51
N GLY A 140 -9.05 -13.18 11.24
CA GLY A 140 -9.42 -14.00 10.08
C GLY A 140 -8.71 -13.65 8.78
N ALA A 141 -7.72 -12.76 8.81
CA ALA A 141 -6.84 -12.49 7.67
C ALA A 141 -6.08 -13.77 7.25
N SER A 142 -5.99 -14.01 5.95
CA SER A 142 -5.16 -15.10 5.42
C SER A 142 -3.72 -14.62 5.29
N GLN A 143 -2.82 -15.12 6.13
CA GLN A 143 -1.38 -14.87 6.02
C GLN A 143 -0.74 -15.65 4.85
N ALA A 144 -1.54 -16.12 3.89
CA ALA A 144 -1.19 -17.26 3.05
C ALA A 144 -0.19 -16.87 1.95
N ARG A 145 1.02 -17.44 2.05
CA ARG A 145 1.81 -17.85 0.90
C ARG A 145 1.03 -18.95 0.17
N SER A 146 0.71 -18.73 -1.11
CA SER A 146 0.42 -19.79 -2.09
C SER A 146 1.66 -20.10 -2.91
#